data_AF-A0A832X220-F1
#
_entry.id   AF-A0A832X220-F1
#
_cell.length_a   1.000
_cell.length_b   1.000
_cell.length_c   1.000
_cell.angle_alpha   90.00
_cell.angle_beta   90.00
_cell.angle_gamma   90.00
#
_symmetry.space_group_name_H-M   'P 1'
#
loop_
_entity.id
_entity.type
_entity.pdbx_description
1 polymer ?
#
loop_
_entity_poly.entity_id
_entity_poly.type
_entity_poly.pdbx_seq_one_letter_code
_entity_poly.pdbx_strand_id
1 'polypeptide(L)'
;ASAEKISSYPYHPNETEWTSEGNMSILRVPVSHTPAYFYPPTTYNRSWIDCFNKAVSQQSDKDIKIIVIGLHPWELVEIEAPEEYQSYTRACGNYTIENLTSLLDYLDNQKVVYITLEELYHIMQE
;
A
#
# COMPACT_ATOMS: atom_id res chain seq x y z
N ALA A 1 -8.56 5.23 0.18
CA ALA A 1 -9.36 5.25 -1.06
C ALA A 1 -9.42 3.84 -1.62
N SER A 2 -10.59 3.30 -1.94
CA SER A 2 -10.69 2.04 -2.68
C SER A 2 -10.15 2.26 -4.10
N ALA A 3 -9.60 1.21 -4.72
CA ALA A 3 -9.23 1.20 -6.13
C ALA A 3 -10.46 1.24 -7.08
N GLU A 4 -11.65 1.56 -6.56
CA GLU A 4 -12.83 1.89 -7.34
C GLU A 4 -12.98 3.41 -7.39
N LYS A 5 -12.10 4.05 -8.16
CA LYS A 5 -12.44 5.34 -8.76
C LYS A 5 -12.41 5.21 -10.27
N ILE A 6 -13.62 5.33 -10.81
CA ILE A 6 -14.01 5.63 -12.18
C ILE A 6 -13.29 6.93 -12.59
N SER A 7 -12.03 6.80 -13.00
CA SER A 7 -11.29 7.87 -13.65
C SER A 7 -10.24 7.19 -14.51
N SER A 8 -10.45 7.24 -15.83
CA SER A 8 -9.40 6.96 -16.79
C SER A 8 -8.19 7.81 -16.41
N TYR A 9 -7.06 7.15 -16.10
CA TYR A 9 -5.80 7.86 -15.94
C TYR A 9 -5.34 8.33 -17.33
N PRO A 10 -4.78 9.54 -17.46
CA PRO A 10 -4.32 10.03 -18.75
C PRO A 10 -3.09 9.22 -19.16
N TYR A 11 -3.31 8.14 -19.91
CA TYR A 11 -2.26 7.42 -20.60
C TYR A 11 -2.21 7.97 -22.01
N HIS A 12 -1.16 8.74 -22.30
CA HIS A 12 -1.00 9.39 -23.60
C HIS A 12 -0.49 8.37 -24.62
N PRO A 13 -1.20 8.13 -25.75
CA PRO A 13 -0.73 7.22 -26.78
C PRO A 13 0.57 7.70 -27.46
N ASN A 14 0.83 9.01 -27.46
CA ASN A 14 2.06 9.62 -27.96
C ASN A 14 2.23 11.08 -27.48
N GLU A 15 3.39 11.67 -27.75
CA GLU A 15 3.77 13.06 -27.38
C GLU A 15 2.97 14.16 -28.07
N THR A 16 1.99 13.85 -28.92
CA THR A 16 1.21 14.83 -29.68
C THR A 16 -0.29 14.81 -29.38
N GLU A 17 -0.84 13.73 -28.81
CA GLU A 17 -2.24 13.64 -28.40
C GLU A 17 -2.37 13.24 -26.93
N TRP A 18 -2.54 14.24 -26.07
CA TRP A 18 -2.42 14.07 -24.61
C TRP A 18 -3.79 13.89 -23.93
N THR A 19 -4.87 14.16 -24.65
CA THR A 19 -6.25 14.12 -24.13
C THR A 19 -6.99 12.83 -24.46
N SER A 20 -6.38 11.93 -25.24
CA SER A 20 -6.95 10.64 -25.65
C SER A 20 -6.44 9.51 -24.76
N GLU A 21 -7.32 8.55 -24.44
CA GLU A 21 -6.95 7.31 -23.75
C GLU A 21 -6.09 6.43 -24.67
N GLY A 22 -4.84 6.20 -24.29
CA GLY A 22 -3.89 5.37 -25.02
C GLY A 22 -3.88 3.92 -24.53
N ASN A 23 -3.78 2.97 -25.46
CA ASN A 23 -3.54 1.56 -25.15
C ASN A 23 -2.04 1.34 -24.90
N MET A 24 -1.57 1.63 -23.70
CA MET A 24 -0.19 1.33 -23.31
C MET A 24 -0.09 -0.12 -22.83
N SER A 25 0.92 -0.86 -23.30
CA SER A 25 1.28 -2.19 -22.81
C SER A 25 1.95 -2.11 -21.41
N ILE A 26 1.27 -1.48 -20.45
CA ILE A 26 1.73 -1.38 -19.05
C ILE A 26 1.08 -2.50 -18.24
N LEU A 27 1.90 -3.34 -17.59
CA LEU A 27 1.39 -4.23 -16.55
C LEU A 27 0.97 -3.39 -15.34
N ARG A 28 -0.32 -3.43 -15.02
CA ARG A 28 -0.85 -2.78 -13.82
C ARG A 28 -0.67 -3.72 -12.64
N VAL A 29 0.40 -3.51 -11.88
CA VAL A 29 0.57 -4.18 -10.58
C VAL A 29 -0.38 -3.49 -9.59
N PRO A 30 -1.37 -4.20 -9.02
CA PRO A 30 -2.26 -3.60 -8.04
C PRO A 30 -1.43 -3.22 -6.80
N VAL A 31 -1.22 -1.91 -6.61
CA VAL A 31 -0.50 -1.34 -5.45
C VAL A 31 -1.20 -1.69 -4.14
N SER A 32 -2.47 -2.10 -4.18
CA SER A 32 -3.21 -2.84 -3.15
C SER A 32 -4.67 -2.82 -3.57
N HIS A 33 -5.44 -3.90 -3.34
CA HIS A 33 -6.91 -3.82 -3.46
C HIS A 33 -7.52 -2.92 -2.36
N THR A 34 -6.72 -2.49 -1.39
CA THR A 34 -7.08 -1.60 -0.29
C THR A 34 -5.89 -0.73 0.16
N PRO A 35 -5.54 0.33 -0.58
CA PRO A 35 -4.37 1.18 -0.28
C PRO A 35 -4.55 2.06 0.98
N ALA A 36 -5.66 1.90 1.71
CA ALA A 36 -6.05 2.77 2.82
C ALA A 36 -5.72 2.23 4.22
N TYR A 37 -5.16 1.02 4.35
CA TYR A 37 -5.05 0.38 5.67
C TYR A 37 -3.76 0.67 6.43
N PHE A 38 -2.76 1.26 5.79
CA PHE A 38 -1.53 1.67 6.48
C PHE A 38 -1.36 3.19 6.54
N TYR A 39 -2.37 3.94 6.09
CA TYR A 39 -2.35 5.40 6.16
C TYR A 39 -2.96 5.93 7.46
N PRO A 40 -2.25 6.83 8.16
CA PRO A 40 -2.62 7.32 9.48
C PRO A 40 -4.07 7.79 9.64
N PRO A 41 -4.63 8.67 8.77
CA PRO A 41 -5.95 9.25 9.01
C PRO A 41 -7.13 8.28 8.93
N THR A 42 -6.93 7.04 8.44
CA THR A 42 -8.01 6.04 8.30
C THR A 42 -7.84 4.81 9.18
N THR A 43 -6.72 4.68 9.91
CA THR A 43 -6.40 3.49 10.73
C THR A 43 -5.93 3.78 12.14
N TYR A 44 -5.97 5.03 12.61
CA TYR A 44 -5.72 5.33 14.02
C TYR A 44 -6.54 4.41 14.94
N ASN A 45 -5.81 3.70 15.82
CA ASN A 45 -6.24 2.65 16.75
C ASN A 45 -6.42 1.21 16.20
N ARG A 46 -6.03 0.90 14.95
CA ARG A 46 -6.01 -0.49 14.45
C ARG A 46 -4.60 -1.06 14.43
N SER A 47 -4.46 -2.31 14.88
CA SER A 47 -3.22 -3.07 14.70
C SER A 47 -2.95 -3.30 13.21
N TRP A 48 -1.69 -3.16 12.80
CA TRP A 48 -1.27 -3.47 11.44
C TRP A 48 -1.44 -4.96 11.11
N ILE A 49 -1.37 -5.83 12.10
CA ILE A 49 -1.66 -7.27 11.96
C ILE A 49 -3.13 -7.49 11.59
N ASP A 50 -4.07 -6.80 12.24
CA ASP A 50 -5.49 -6.89 11.91
C ASP A 50 -5.77 -6.38 10.49
N CYS A 51 -5.07 -5.30 10.10
CA CYS A 51 -5.14 -4.76 8.75
C CYS A 51 -4.63 -5.76 7.71
N PHE A 52 -3.50 -6.41 7.98
CA PHE A 52 -2.95 -7.48 7.14
C PHE A 52 -3.93 -8.65 7.00
N ASN A 53 -4.44 -9.18 8.13
CA ASN A 53 -5.38 -10.31 8.12
C ASN A 53 -6.67 -9.99 7.40
N LYS A 54 -7.17 -8.76 7.54
CA LYS A 54 -8.30 -8.27 6.76
C LYS A 54 -7.97 -8.29 5.27
N ALA A 55 -6.82 -7.76 4.85
CA ALA A 55 -6.40 -7.76 3.45
C ALA A 55 -6.25 -9.18 2.87
N VAL A 56 -5.74 -10.13 3.65
CA VAL A 56 -5.69 -11.56 3.28
C VAL A 56 -7.11 -12.10 3.07
N SER A 57 -8.02 -11.88 4.03
CA SER A 57 -9.40 -12.41 3.94
C SER A 57 -10.19 -11.83 2.75
N GLN A 58 -9.94 -10.58 2.39
CA GLN A 58 -10.54 -9.91 1.23
C GLN A 58 -10.06 -10.47 -0.11
N GLN A 59 -8.97 -11.24 -0.12
CA GLN A 59 -8.42 -11.94 -1.29
C GLN A 59 -8.60 -13.46 -1.17
N SER A 60 -9.58 -13.92 -0.39
CA SER A 60 -9.82 -15.35 -0.14
C SER A 60 -10.15 -16.15 -1.39
N ASP A 61 -10.69 -15.50 -2.42
CA ASP A 61 -11.00 -16.06 -3.74
C ASP A 61 -9.80 -16.07 -4.70
N LYS A 62 -8.64 -15.53 -4.30
CA LYS A 62 -7.44 -15.46 -5.14
C LYS A 62 -6.46 -16.58 -4.81
N ASP A 63 -5.93 -17.20 -5.86
CA ASP A 63 -4.88 -18.21 -5.78
C ASP A 63 -3.60 -17.61 -5.19
N ILE A 64 -3.17 -16.45 -5.72
CA ILE A 64 -2.07 -15.64 -5.19
C ILE A 64 -2.65 -14.41 -4.49
N LYS A 65 -2.25 -14.21 -3.24
CA LYS A 65 -2.66 -13.07 -2.41
C LYS A 65 -1.51 -12.09 -2.35
N ILE A 66 -1.73 -10.87 -2.83
CA ILE A 66 -0.71 -9.84 -2.93
C ILE A 66 -1.06 -8.73 -1.94
N ILE A 67 -0.12 -8.40 -1.06
CA ILE A 67 -0.27 -7.32 -0.08
C ILE A 67 0.93 -6.42 -0.21
N VAL A 68 0.66 -5.12 -0.36
CA VAL A 68 1.66 -4.07 -0.46
C VAL A 68 1.46 -3.13 0.71
N ILE A 69 2.55 -2.84 1.40
CA ILE A 69 2.59 -1.91 2.52
C ILE A 69 3.35 -0.68 2.02
N GLY A 70 2.63 0.43 1.84
CA GLY A 70 3.24 1.71 1.48
C GLY A 70 3.69 2.44 2.75
N LEU A 71 4.95 2.86 2.78
CA LEU A 71 5.54 3.65 3.86
C LEU A 71 6.37 4.79 3.28
N HIS A 72 6.38 5.91 3.98
CA HIS A 72 7.30 6.99 3.72
C HIS A 72 8.44 6.99 4.73
N PRO A 73 9.67 7.37 4.33
CA PRO A 73 10.80 7.45 5.26
C PRO A 73 10.54 8.36 6.47
N TRP A 74 9.75 9.43 6.30
CA TRP A 74 9.45 10.38 7.37
C TRP A 74 8.50 9.81 8.44
N GLU A 75 7.77 8.72 8.15
CA GLU A 75 6.90 8.06 9.14
C GLU A 75 7.71 7.29 10.20
N LEU A 76 8.99 6.99 9.93
CA LEU A 76 9.88 6.24 10.82
C LEU A 76 10.70 7.11 11.78
N VAL A 77 10.47 8.43 11.80
CA VAL A 77 11.18 9.37 12.67
C VAL A 77 10.19 10.21 13.44
N GLU A 78 10.54 10.64 14.66
CA GLU A 78 9.70 11.60 15.40
C GLU A 78 9.66 12.94 14.66
N ILE A 79 8.46 13.49 14.49
CA ILE A 79 8.26 14.80 13.86
C ILE A 79 7.52 15.69 14.84
N GLU A 80 8.19 16.77 15.26
CA GLU A 80 7.57 17.85 16.03
C GLU A 80 6.89 18.83 15.07
N ALA A 81 5.59 19.06 15.26
CA ALA A 81 4.83 20.02 14.49
C ALA A 81 3.90 20.86 15.39
N PRO A 82 3.49 22.06 14.94
CA PRO A 82 2.47 22.85 15.62
C PRO A 82 1.19 22.05 15.90
N GLU A 83 0.43 22.47 16.92
CA GLU A 83 -0.76 21.75 17.40
C GLU A 83 -1.77 21.43 16.27
N GLU A 84 -1.98 22.37 15.36
CA GLU A 84 -2.87 22.22 14.19
C GLU A 84 -2.45 21.10 13.21
N TYR A 85 -1.20 20.62 13.27
CA TYR A 85 -0.69 19.54 12.42
C TYR A 85 -0.44 18.23 13.18
N GLN A 86 -0.77 18.15 14.47
CA GLN A 86 -0.53 16.97 15.30
C GLN A 86 -1.21 15.69 14.76
N SER A 87 -2.33 15.84 14.05
CA SER A 87 -2.98 14.71 13.37
C SER A 87 -2.13 14.07 12.26
N TYR A 88 -1.15 14.78 11.71
CA TYR A 88 -0.26 14.27 10.67
C TYR A 88 1.01 13.65 11.28
N THR A 89 1.45 14.14 12.43
CA THR A 89 2.66 13.64 13.12
C THR A 89 2.39 12.47 14.05
N ARG A 90 1.13 12.25 14.48
CA ARG A 90 0.76 11.19 15.42
C ARG A 90 1.18 9.78 14.99
N ALA A 91 1.30 9.53 13.69
CA ALA A 91 1.75 8.23 13.18
C ALA A 91 3.23 8.21 12.81
N CYS A 92 4.01 9.20 13.24
CA CYS A 92 5.44 9.22 13.03
C CYS A 92 6.16 8.59 14.24
N GLY A 93 7.44 8.28 14.07
CA GLY A 93 8.30 7.79 15.15
C GLY A 93 7.83 6.47 15.76
N ASN A 94 7.73 6.42 17.09
CA ASN A 94 7.51 5.17 17.83
C ASN A 94 6.25 4.44 17.39
N TYR A 95 5.16 5.15 17.06
CA TYR A 95 3.91 4.52 16.63
C TYR A 95 4.13 3.62 15.41
N THR A 96 4.78 4.14 14.37
CA THR A 96 5.01 3.37 13.12
C THR A 96 6.07 2.31 13.33
N ILE A 97 7.14 2.62 14.07
CA ILE A 97 8.20 1.64 14.35
C ILE A 97 7.63 0.42 15.08
N GLU A 98 6.84 0.63 16.14
CA GLU A 98 6.27 -0.46 16.93
C GLU A 98 5.27 -1.30 16.12
N ASN A 99 4.41 -0.65 15.33
CA ASN A 99 3.44 -1.36 14.49
C ASN A 99 4.10 -2.14 13.35
N LEU A 100 5.10 -1.55 12.69
CA LEU A 100 5.87 -2.22 11.64
C LEU A 100 6.64 -3.40 12.21
N THR A 101 7.33 -3.22 13.33
CA THR A 101 8.10 -4.30 13.99
C THR A 101 7.17 -5.45 14.39
N SER A 102 6.05 -5.13 15.05
CA SER A 102 5.06 -6.15 15.44
C SER A 102 4.48 -6.90 14.24
N LEU A 103 4.26 -6.20 13.13
CA LEU A 103 3.81 -6.84 11.90
C LEU A 103 4.88 -7.78 11.33
N LEU A 104 6.14 -7.35 11.25
CA LEU A 104 7.24 -8.18 10.75
C LEU A 104 7.42 -9.44 11.60
N ASP A 105 7.45 -9.31 12.94
CA ASP A 105 7.53 -10.44 13.87
C ASP A 105 6.36 -11.43 13.70
N TYR A 106 5.16 -10.91 13.46
CA TYR A 106 3.99 -11.73 13.16
C TYR A 106 4.16 -12.49 11.84
N LEU A 107 4.66 -11.81 10.80
CA LEU A 107 4.86 -12.34 9.46
C LEU A 107 5.95 -13.40 9.37
N ASP A 108 6.97 -13.35 10.23
CA ASP A 108 8.01 -14.39 10.33
C ASP A 108 7.44 -15.78 10.64
N ASN A 109 6.26 -15.82 11.27
CA ASN A 109 5.54 -17.06 11.58
C ASN A 109 4.46 -17.41 10.54
N GLN A 110 4.32 -16.62 9.48
CA GLN A 110 3.36 -16.85 8.40
C GLN A 110 4.05 -17.43 7.15
N LYS A 111 3.25 -18.05 6.28
CA LYS A 111 3.70 -18.48 4.94
C LYS A 111 3.65 -17.29 3.97
N VAL A 112 4.57 -16.34 4.15
CA VAL A 112 4.71 -15.16 3.28
C VAL A 112 6.07 -15.13 2.61
N VAL A 113 6.14 -14.46 1.46
CA VAL A 113 7.38 -14.21 0.73
C VAL A 113 7.47 -12.70 0.49
N TYR A 114 8.59 -12.10 0.89
CA TYR A 114 8.88 -10.70 0.59
C TYR A 114 9.49 -10.62 -0.79
N ILE A 115 8.88 -9.82 -1.66
CA ILE A 115 9.32 -9.62 -3.04
C ILE A 115 9.31 -8.13 -3.37
N THR A 116 10.18 -7.76 -4.30
CA THR A 116 10.16 -6.47 -4.97
C THR A 116 9.01 -6.39 -5.96
N LEU A 117 8.67 -5.16 -6.39
CA LEU A 117 7.68 -4.96 -7.46
C LEU A 117 8.14 -5.56 -8.80
N GLU A 118 9.45 -5.63 -9.05
CA GLU A 118 10.04 -6.25 -10.23
C GLU A 118 9.87 -7.78 -10.21
N GLU A 119 10.17 -8.43 -9.09
CA GLU A 119 9.92 -9.87 -8.93
C GLU A 119 8.44 -10.20 -9.07
N LEU A 120 7.56 -9.35 -8.52
CA LEU A 120 6.12 -9.50 -8.70
C LEU A 120 5.71 -9.40 -10.18
N TYR A 121 6.30 -8.47 -10.94
CA TYR A 121 6.08 -8.38 -12.39
C TYR A 121 6.38 -9.72 -13.07
N HIS A 122 7.53 -10.33 -12.77
CA HIS A 122 7.91 -11.61 -13.38
C HIS A 122 6.98 -12.76 -12.98
N ILE A 123 6.59 -12.86 -11.71
CA ILE A 123 5.64 -13.87 -11.22
C ILE A 123 4.29 -13.78 -11.93
N MET A 124 3.83 -12.56 -12.24
CA MET A 124 2.53 -12.33 -12.89
C MET A 124 2.53 -12.58 -14.40
N GLN A 125 3.69 -12.83 -15.03
CA GLN A 125 3.78 -13.15 -16.46
C GLN A 125 3.76 -14.66 -16.76
N GLU A 126 3.87 -15.50 -15.73
CA GLU A 126 3.78 -16.97 -15.83
C GLU A 126 2.33 -17.46 -15.79
#